data_AF-X0SJF2-F1
#
_entry.id   AF-X0SJF2-F1
#
_cell.length_a   1.000
_cell.length_b   1.000
_cell.length_c   1.000
_cell.angle_alpha   90.00
_cell.angle_beta   90.00
_cell.angle_gamma   90.00
#
_symmetry.space_group_name_H-M   'P 1'
#
loop_
_entity.id
_entity.type
_entity.pdbx_description
1 polymer ?
#
loop_
_entity_poly.entity_id
_entity_poly.type
_entity_poly.pdbx_seq_one_letter_code
_entity_poly.pdbx_strand_id
1 'polypeptide(L)'
;AKEINTLFSELNILEFNLIKANMRVMKKWERASSPDYYLDEIKEFLEDDDFDLSKINHVIYGHSHHKERTQRTINNKKVEIINDGAWQRVQPSYVEIHYKGKMLLRTINSNNVG
;
A
#
# COMPACT_ATOMS: atom_id res chain seq x y z
N ALA A 1 46.64 -1.44 -13.34
CA ALA A 1 46.33 -0.61 -12.15
C ALA A 1 45.06 0.22 -12.33
N LYS A 2 44.94 1.03 -13.40
CA LYS A 2 43.71 1.80 -13.69
C LYS A 2 42.45 0.92 -13.79
N GLU A 3 42.47 -0.15 -14.57
CA GLU A 3 41.31 -1.05 -14.75
C GLU A 3 40.89 -1.77 -13.46
N ILE A 4 41.85 -2.20 -12.63
CA ILE A 4 41.57 -2.85 -11.35
C ILE A 4 40.88 -1.87 -10.40
N ASN A 5 41.33 -0.61 -10.33
CA ASN A 5 40.70 0.42 -9.51
C ASN A 5 39.28 0.76 -9.99
N THR A 6 39.02 0.76 -11.30
CA THR A 6 37.67 0.94 -11.85
C THR A 6 36.75 -0.21 -11.42
N LEU A 7 37.21 -1.46 -11.52
CA LEU A 7 36.45 -2.65 -11.14
C LEU A 7 36.08 -2.66 -9.64
N PHE A 8 37.03 -2.30 -8.78
CA PHE A 8 36.77 -2.15 -7.34
C PHE A 8 35.77 -1.03 -7.04
N SER A 9 35.79 0.05 -7.82
CA SER A 9 34.86 1.17 -7.63
C SER A 9 33.43 0.78 -8.01
N GLU A 10 33.26 0.04 -9.11
CA GLU A 10 31.95 -0.48 -9.53
C GLU A 10 31.38 -1.50 -8.53
N LEU A 11 32.22 -2.39 -7.99
CA LEU A 11 31.84 -3.33 -6.92
C LEU A 11 31.36 -2.60 -5.66
N ASN A 12 32.08 -1.56 -5.21
CA ASN A 12 31.68 -0.77 -4.05
C ASN A 12 30.33 -0.05 -4.27
N ILE A 13 30.06 0.43 -5.49
CA ILE A 13 28.78 1.05 -5.83
C ILE A 13 27.65 0.03 -5.78
N LEU A 14 27.87 -1.18 -6.31
CA LEU A 14 26.90 -2.27 -6.26
C LEU A 14 26.60 -2.70 -4.82
N GLU A 15 27.63 -2.84 -3.99
CA GLU A 15 27.49 -3.20 -2.58
C GLU A 15 26.72 -2.13 -1.79
N PHE A 16 27.06 -0.85 -2.01
CA PHE A 16 26.31 0.27 -1.42
C PHE A 16 24.84 0.28 -1.83
N ASN A 17 24.56 0.04 -3.13
CA ASN A 17 23.19 -0.03 -3.64
C ASN A 17 22.42 -1.21 -3.04
N LEU A 18 23.06 -2.36 -2.86
CA LEU A 18 22.46 -3.54 -2.22
C LEU A 18 22.12 -3.26 -0.74
N ILE A 19 23.04 -2.67 0.02
CA ILE A 19 22.81 -2.28 1.41
C ILE A 19 21.62 -1.31 1.49
N LYS A 20 21.60 -0.29 0.61
CA LYS A 20 20.50 0.69 0.54
C LYS A 20 19.16 0.02 0.21
N ALA A 21 19.15 -0.94 -0.71
CA ALA A 21 17.96 -1.71 -1.05
C ALA A 21 17.45 -2.53 0.14
N ASN A 22 18.35 -3.26 0.83
CA ASN A 22 18.02 -4.03 2.02
C ASN A 22 17.47 -3.15 3.16
N MET A 23 18.07 -1.97 3.39
CA MET A 23 17.56 -1.00 4.35
C MET A 23 16.16 -0.48 3.98
N ARG A 24 15.89 -0.26 2.68
CA ARG A 24 14.55 0.12 2.20
C ARG A 24 13.54 -1.00 2.45
N VAL A 25 13.92 -2.26 2.18
CA VAL A 25 13.08 -3.43 2.45
C VAL A 25 12.78 -3.57 3.94
N MET A 26 13.79 -3.48 4.81
CA MET A 26 13.60 -3.55 6.26
C MET A 26 12.71 -2.42 6.79
N LYS A 27 12.91 -1.18 6.33
CA LYS A 27 12.04 -0.05 6.71
C LYS A 27 10.60 -0.24 6.23
N LYS A 28 10.40 -0.78 5.03
CA LYS A 28 9.07 -1.11 4.51
C LYS A 28 8.41 -2.21 5.35
N TRP A 29 9.17 -3.22 5.75
CA TRP A 29 8.70 -4.31 6.62
C TRP A 29 8.31 -3.82 8.03
N GLU A 30 9.16 -3.02 8.68
CA GLU A 30 8.85 -2.41 9.98
C GLU A 30 7.64 -1.47 9.93
N ARG A 31 7.45 -0.77 8.80
CA ARG A 31 6.31 0.14 8.61
C ARG A 31 5.02 -0.56 8.20
N ALA A 32 5.08 -1.77 7.64
CA ALA A 32 3.92 -2.55 7.23
C ALA A 32 2.98 -2.92 8.40
N SER A 33 3.42 -2.73 9.65
CA SER A 33 2.57 -2.83 10.84
C SER A 33 1.75 -1.57 11.13
N SER A 34 1.98 -0.45 10.42
CA SER A 34 1.25 0.81 10.59
C SER A 34 0.26 1.04 9.43
N PRO A 35 -1.02 1.35 9.69
CA PRO A 35 -1.99 1.70 8.65
C PRO A 35 -1.57 2.88 7.77
N ASP A 36 -0.91 3.89 8.35
CA ASP A 36 -0.51 5.11 7.61
C ASP A 36 0.49 4.82 6.49
N TYR A 37 1.35 3.80 6.66
CA TYR A 37 2.30 3.38 5.63
C TYR A 37 1.61 2.95 4.33
N TYR A 38 0.47 2.27 4.44
CA TYR A 38 -0.28 1.85 3.25
C TYR A 38 -0.90 3.04 2.53
N LEU A 39 -1.34 4.07 3.26
CA LEU A 39 -1.86 5.28 2.65
C LEU A 39 -0.79 6.04 1.87
N ASP A 40 0.43 6.10 2.39
CA ASP A 40 1.57 6.72 1.71
C ASP A 40 1.95 5.94 0.43
N GLU A 41 2.01 4.61 0.48
CA GLU A 41 2.34 3.78 -0.69
C GLU A 41 1.22 3.79 -1.74
N ILE A 42 -0.06 3.85 -1.32
CA ILE A 42 -1.18 4.03 -2.25
C ILE A 42 -1.08 5.39 -2.94
N LYS A 43 -0.65 6.43 -2.22
CA LYS A 43 -0.41 7.74 -2.82
C LYS A 43 0.74 7.67 -3.83
N GLU A 44 1.89 7.11 -3.48
CA GLU A 44 3.03 6.94 -4.40
C GLU A 44 2.60 6.15 -5.64
N PHE A 45 1.84 5.07 -5.49
CA PHE A 45 1.30 4.29 -6.59
C PHE A 45 0.37 5.09 -7.50
N LEU A 46 -0.54 5.90 -6.94
CA LEU A 46 -1.49 6.70 -7.74
C LEU A 46 -0.87 7.95 -8.39
N GLU A 47 0.35 8.31 -7.96
CA GLU A 47 1.17 9.38 -8.52
C GLU A 47 2.23 8.86 -9.50
N ASP A 48 2.18 7.57 -9.86
CA ASP A 48 3.14 6.93 -10.78
C ASP A 48 3.10 7.57 -12.18
N ASP A 49 4.27 8.02 -12.65
CA ASP A 49 4.46 8.70 -13.94
C ASP A 49 4.50 7.71 -15.12
N ASP A 50 4.75 6.43 -14.88
CA ASP A 50 4.84 5.39 -15.91
C ASP A 50 3.46 4.88 -16.36
N PHE A 51 2.41 5.09 -15.55
CA PHE A 51 1.06 4.61 -15.79
C PHE A 51 -0.01 5.70 -15.60
N ASP A 52 -0.94 5.84 -16.55
CA ASP A 52 -2.10 6.72 -16.38
C ASP A 52 -3.14 6.11 -15.42
N LEU A 53 -2.95 6.34 -14.12
CA LEU A 53 -3.86 5.94 -13.05
C LEU A 53 -4.85 7.04 -12.68
N SER A 54 -4.90 8.11 -13.48
CA SER A 54 -5.65 9.33 -13.16
C SER A 54 -7.18 9.13 -13.11
N LYS A 55 -7.68 7.99 -13.63
CA LYS A 55 -9.10 7.61 -13.60
C LYS A 55 -9.49 6.86 -12.32
N ILE A 56 -8.53 6.39 -11.54
CA ILE A 56 -8.78 5.71 -10.27
C ILE A 56 -9.20 6.75 -9.23
N ASN A 57 -10.41 6.58 -8.71
CA ASN A 57 -10.98 7.40 -7.65
C ASN A 57 -11.38 6.57 -6.43
N HIS A 58 -11.18 5.26 -6.47
CA HIS A 58 -11.39 4.36 -5.35
C HIS A 58 -10.30 3.28 -5.31
N VAL A 59 -9.79 3.00 -4.12
CA VAL A 59 -8.82 1.93 -3.86
C VAL A 59 -9.35 1.06 -2.73
N ILE A 60 -9.38 -0.25 -2.94
CA ILE A 60 -9.67 -1.24 -1.91
C ILE A 60 -8.38 -2.03 -1.67
N TYR A 61 -7.97 -2.13 -0.41
CA TYR A 61 -6.80 -2.91 -0.02
C TYR A 61 -7.05 -3.66 1.29
N GLY A 62 -6.19 -4.62 1.61
CA GLY A 62 -6.25 -5.40 2.85
C GLY A 62 -4.91 -5.38 3.60
N HIS A 63 -4.49 -6.54 4.10
CA HIS A 63 -3.17 -6.81 4.73
C HIS A 63 -2.90 -6.14 6.09
N SER A 64 -3.31 -4.90 6.31
CA SER A 64 -3.07 -4.19 7.58
C SER A 64 -3.88 -4.76 8.76
N HIS A 65 -4.92 -5.55 8.49
CA HIS A 65 -5.92 -6.03 9.45
C HIS A 65 -6.75 -4.92 10.13
N HIS A 66 -6.60 -3.65 9.70
CA HIS A 66 -7.37 -2.52 10.20
C HIS A 66 -8.49 -2.18 9.24
N LYS A 67 -9.73 -2.25 9.71
CA LYS A 67 -10.89 -1.84 8.92
C LYS A 67 -11.02 -0.32 8.94
N GLU A 68 -10.93 0.34 7.78
CA GLU A 68 -11.02 1.79 7.69
C GLU A 68 -11.57 2.26 6.34
N ARG A 69 -12.24 3.41 6.34
CA ARG A 69 -12.62 4.14 5.13
C ARG A 69 -12.12 5.56 5.24
N THR A 70 -11.26 5.98 4.32
CA THR A 70 -10.71 7.33 4.30
C THR A 70 -10.94 7.98 2.94
N GLN A 71 -10.94 9.31 2.93
CA GLN A 71 -10.88 10.10 1.70
C GLN A 71 -9.60 10.92 1.72
N ARG A 72 -8.88 10.91 0.60
CA ARG A 72 -7.63 11.64 0.41
C ARG A 72 -7.66 12.44 -0.89
N THR A 73 -6.91 13.53 -0.93
CA THR A 73 -6.68 14.27 -2.17
C THR A 73 -5.32 13.84 -2.73
N ILE A 74 -5.33 13.22 -3.92
CA ILE A 74 -4.14 12.73 -4.63
C ILE A 74 -4.21 13.30 -6.05
N ASN A 75 -3.15 13.93 -6.54
CA ASN A 75 -3.15 14.61 -7.85
C ASN A 75 -4.39 15.53 -8.08
N ASN A 76 -4.72 16.34 -7.08
CA ASN A 76 -5.89 17.24 -7.07
C ASN A 76 -7.27 16.55 -7.23
N LYS A 77 -7.33 15.24 -7.04
CA LYS A 77 -8.56 14.44 -7.11
C LYS A 77 -8.86 13.82 -5.76
N LYS A 78 -10.15 13.75 -5.43
CA LYS A 78 -10.60 13.01 -4.25
C LYS A 78 -10.61 11.52 -4.58
N VAL A 79 -9.82 10.75 -3.83
CA VAL A 79 -9.75 9.30 -3.89
C VAL A 79 -10.29 8.75 -2.58
N GLU A 80 -11.22 7.82 -2.67
CA GLU A 80 -11.70 7.05 -1.53
C GLU A 80 -10.84 5.79 -1.38
N ILE A 81 -10.32 5.56 -0.17
CA ILE A 81 -9.45 4.44 0.14
C ILE A 81 -10.13 3.61 1.24
N ILE A 82 -10.36 2.33 0.96
CA ILE A 82 -11.07 1.40 1.84
C ILE A 82 -10.12 0.25 2.21
N ASN A 83 -9.91 0.06 3.50
CA ASN A 83 -9.31 -1.18 4.01
C ASN A 83 -10.41 -2.15 4.43
N ASP A 84 -10.45 -3.32 3.81
CA ASP A 84 -11.46 -4.35 4.08
C ASP A 84 -11.25 -5.08 5.41
N GLY A 85 -10.13 -4.85 6.09
CA GLY A 85 -9.81 -5.34 7.41
C GLY A 85 -9.29 -6.77 7.40
N ALA A 86 -9.57 -7.51 8.47
CA ALA A 86 -9.23 -8.93 8.57
C ALA A 86 -10.41 -9.74 9.07
N TRP A 87 -10.41 -11.02 8.72
CA TRP A 87 -11.41 -11.98 9.17
C TRP A 87 -11.03 -12.67 10.48
N GLN A 88 -9.76 -12.57 10.87
CA GLN A 88 -9.20 -13.22 12.05
C GLN A 88 -8.88 -12.17 13.12
N ARG A 89 -9.13 -12.51 14.40
CA ARG A 89 -8.72 -11.73 15.58
C ARG A 89 -9.32 -10.32 15.71
N VAL A 90 -10.13 -9.89 14.76
CA VAL A 90 -10.90 -8.64 14.75
C VAL A 90 -12.32 -8.93 14.23
N GLN A 91 -13.21 -7.95 14.26
CA GLN A 91 -14.54 -8.08 13.67
C GLN A 91 -14.43 -8.25 12.15
N PRO A 92 -14.89 -9.37 11.55
CA PRO A 92 -14.77 -9.59 10.12
C PRO A 92 -15.47 -8.50 9.33
N SER A 93 -14.85 -8.08 8.22
CA SER A 93 -15.39 -7.06 7.33
C SER A 93 -15.13 -7.40 5.87
N TYR A 94 -15.90 -6.75 4.99
CA TYR A 94 -15.81 -6.88 3.55
C TYR A 94 -16.31 -5.61 2.86
N VAL A 95 -15.90 -5.39 1.62
CA VAL A 95 -16.42 -4.29 0.79
C VAL A 95 -17.50 -4.82 -0.13
N GLU A 96 -18.68 -4.20 -0.05
CA GLU A 96 -19.83 -4.48 -0.90
C GLU A 96 -19.89 -3.42 -2.00
N ILE A 97 -19.75 -3.84 -3.27
CA ILE A 97 -19.81 -2.96 -4.44
C ILE A 97 -21.22 -3.06 -5.04
N HIS A 98 -21.93 -1.93 -5.05
CA HIS A 98 -23.29 -1.81 -5.56
C HIS A 98 -23.31 -1.22 -6.97
N TYR A 99 -24.48 -1.30 -7.61
CA TYR A 99 -24.73 -0.62 -8.88
C TYR A 99 -24.38 0.89 -8.78
N LYS A 100 -23.93 1.48 -9.89
CA LYS A 100 -23.42 2.86 -9.97
C LYS A 100 -22.19 3.16 -9.12
N GLY A 101 -21.41 2.14 -8.74
CA GLY A 101 -20.11 2.33 -8.08
C GLY A 101 -20.20 2.76 -6.62
N LYS A 102 -21.38 2.63 -6.00
CA LYS A 102 -21.52 2.85 -4.55
C LYS A 102 -20.81 1.72 -3.81
N MET A 103 -19.89 2.05 -2.91
CA MET A 103 -19.17 1.07 -2.10
C MET A 103 -19.47 1.23 -0.62
N LEU A 104 -19.64 0.09 0.06
CA LEU A 104 -19.98 0.01 1.47
C LEU A 104 -19.00 -0.92 2.17
N LEU A 105 -18.33 -0.41 3.21
CA LEU A 105 -17.54 -1.23 4.12
C LEU A 105 -18.46 -1.84 5.17
N ARG A 106 -18.66 -3.16 5.09
CA ARG A 106 -19.58 -3.92 5.95
C ARG A 106 -18.81 -4.69 7.00
N THR A 107 -19.46 -4.96 8.13
CA THR A 107 -18.97 -5.86 9.17
C THR A 107 -19.93 -7.02 9.35
N ILE A 108 -19.39 -8.21 9.56
CA ILE A 108 -20.17 -9.39 9.92
C ILE A 108 -20.33 -9.37 11.45
N ASN A 109 -21.57 -9.23 11.91
CA ASN A 109 -21.89 -9.45 13.32
C ASN A 109 -22.01 -10.96 13.54
N SER A 110 -21.19 -11.51 14.44
CA SER A 110 -21.14 -12.95 14.75
C SER A 110 -22.46 -13.54 15.30
N ASN A 111 -23.50 -12.72 15.50
CA ASN A 111 -24.81 -13.15 15.99
C ASN A 111 -25.75 -13.70 14.89
N ASN A 112 -25.36 -13.68 13.62
CA ASN A 112 -26.21 -14.14 12.50
C ASN A 112 -25.60 -15.29 11.68
N VAL A 113 -24.70 -16.08 12.26
CA VAL A 113 -24.26 -17.34 11.65
C VAL A 113 -25.12 -18.46 12.24
N GLY A 114 -26.27 -18.69 11.61
CA GLY A 114 -27.11 -19.88 11.81
C GLY A 114 -26.81 -20.94 10.77
#